data_AF-A0A3M2GH34-F1
#
_entry.id   AF-A0A3M2GH34-F1
#
_cell.length_a   1.000
_cell.length_b   1.000
_cell.length_c   1.000
_cell.angle_alpha   90.00
_cell.angle_beta   90.00
_cell.angle_gamma   90.00
#
_symmetry.space_group_name_H-M   'P 1'
#
loop_
_entity.id
_entity.type
_entity.pdbx_description
1 polymer ?
#
loop_
_entity_poly.entity_id
_entity_poly.type
_entity_poly.pdbx_seq_one_letter_code
_entity_poly.pdbx_strand_id
1 'polypeptide(L)'
;MSRRRRSIRGRATGVSVGRPPAVPGRRAVGQAGRVRLLGVTLLVAVVTAACGGSSGDAAGCTELREPPDPASVLHVTDPDAVTYRTDPPTSGPHVGVAAPRGIQSAPLPPAVQVRALEAGEIVVQYTDEVDATTVEALEALVDGHDDIVVAPADALPAPLVATAWSWKLTCPVPDDDSARTALVERLVAFTERTAAAPGTD
;
A
#
# COMPACT_ATOMS: atom_id res chain seq x y z
N MET A 1 -37.80 -28.74 -37.96
CA MET A 1 -38.96 -29.48 -38.51
C MET A 1 -40.06 -29.66 -37.45
N SER A 2 -41.27 -29.18 -37.79
CA SER A 2 -42.60 -29.72 -37.43
C SER A 2 -42.77 -30.49 -36.11
N ARG A 3 -43.39 -29.87 -35.10
CA ARG A 3 -44.80 -30.05 -34.69
C ARG A 3 -45.26 -31.50 -34.49
N ARG A 4 -45.81 -31.80 -33.29
CA ARG A 4 -47.24 -32.15 -33.05
C ARG A 4 -47.49 -32.37 -31.54
N ARG A 5 -48.35 -31.55 -30.91
CA ARG A 5 -49.80 -31.75 -30.59
C ARG A 5 -50.01 -32.44 -29.23
N ARG A 6 -50.43 -31.67 -28.22
CA ARG A 6 -51.81 -31.43 -27.73
C ARG A 6 -52.39 -32.58 -26.90
N SER A 7 -52.77 -32.29 -25.66
CA SER A 7 -54.14 -32.51 -25.19
C SER A 7 -54.42 -31.70 -23.91
N ILE A 8 -55.57 -31.04 -23.90
CA ILE A 8 -56.14 -30.21 -22.83
C ILE A 8 -57.34 -30.99 -22.27
N ARG A 9 -57.55 -30.94 -20.94
CA ARG A 9 -58.83 -30.98 -20.17
C ARG A 9 -58.46 -31.39 -18.73
N GLY A 10 -59.01 -30.86 -17.65
CA GLY A 10 -60.20 -30.04 -17.47
C GLY A 10 -61.01 -30.56 -16.28
N ARG A 11 -60.99 -29.78 -15.19
CA ARG A 11 -62.05 -29.51 -14.21
C ARG A 11 -62.60 -30.61 -13.27
N ALA A 12 -62.80 -30.14 -12.04
CA ALA A 12 -63.23 -30.76 -10.79
C ALA A 12 -64.65 -31.33 -10.73
N THR A 13 -64.89 -32.23 -9.76
CA THR A 13 -66.18 -32.44 -9.06
C THR A 13 -66.01 -33.25 -7.76
N GLY A 14 -66.91 -33.02 -6.79
CA GLY A 14 -67.30 -33.96 -5.69
C GLY A 14 -66.71 -33.61 -4.31
N VAL A 15 -67.39 -33.02 -3.31
CA VAL A 15 -68.69 -33.25 -2.61
C VAL A 15 -68.66 -34.32 -1.50
N SER A 16 -68.86 -33.83 -0.26
CA SER A 16 -69.43 -34.49 0.95
C SER A 16 -68.61 -35.65 1.58
N VAL A 17 -68.68 -36.00 2.87
CA VAL A 17 -69.77 -36.16 3.85
C VAL A 17 -69.15 -36.13 5.25
N GLY A 18 -69.90 -35.74 6.28
CA GLY A 18 -69.47 -35.74 7.69
C GLY A 18 -69.71 -37.02 8.50
N ARG A 19 -68.98 -37.08 9.62
CA ARG A 19 -69.16 -37.79 10.92
C ARG A 19 -69.16 -39.34 10.95
N PRO A 20 -68.47 -39.92 11.95
CA PRO A 20 -69.20 -40.46 13.11
C PRO A 20 -68.53 -40.20 14.50
N PRO A 21 -69.23 -40.45 15.62
CA PRO A 21 -68.75 -40.23 16.99
C PRO A 21 -68.41 -41.54 17.77
N ALA A 22 -68.05 -41.36 19.05
CA ALA A 22 -67.87 -42.33 20.15
C ALA A 22 -66.45 -42.95 20.25
N VAL A 23 -65.84 -43.26 21.41
CA VAL A 23 -66.27 -43.76 22.74
C VAL A 23 -65.18 -43.37 23.79
N PRO A 24 -65.50 -43.22 25.09
CA PRO A 24 -64.54 -42.80 26.12
C PRO A 24 -63.77 -43.98 26.75
N GLY A 25 -62.49 -43.77 27.07
CA GLY A 25 -61.65 -44.67 27.86
C GLY A 25 -60.91 -43.90 28.96
N ARG A 26 -61.12 -44.31 30.21
CA ARG A 26 -60.58 -43.69 31.42
C ARG A 26 -59.26 -44.35 31.86
N ARG A 27 -58.36 -43.49 32.38
CA ARG A 27 -57.32 -43.70 33.42
C ARG A 27 -56.09 -44.54 33.06
N ALA A 28 -54.91 -43.92 33.16
CA ALA A 28 -53.91 -44.26 34.17
C ALA A 28 -52.84 -43.16 34.27
N VAL A 29 -52.40 -42.93 35.50
CA VAL A 29 -51.34 -42.01 35.92
C VAL A 29 -49.97 -42.54 35.47
N GLY A 30 -49.11 -41.66 34.96
CA GLY A 30 -47.72 -41.98 34.62
C GLY A 30 -46.86 -40.72 34.67
N GLN A 31 -45.93 -40.72 35.61
CA GLN A 31 -45.06 -39.60 35.99
C GLN A 31 -43.86 -39.47 35.02
N ALA A 32 -43.31 -38.26 34.96
CA ALA A 32 -41.95 -37.91 34.52
C ALA A 32 -41.68 -37.75 33.00
N GLY A 33 -41.31 -36.52 32.62
CA GLY A 33 -40.72 -36.22 31.32
C GLY A 33 -40.59 -34.72 31.08
N ARG A 34 -39.68 -34.05 31.79
CA ARG A 34 -39.28 -32.66 31.48
C ARG A 34 -38.56 -32.67 30.12
N VAL A 35 -39.24 -32.34 29.04
CA VAL A 35 -38.60 -32.12 27.73
C VAL A 35 -37.81 -30.81 27.83
N ARG A 36 -36.48 -30.93 27.88
CA ARG A 36 -35.56 -29.80 27.79
C ARG A 36 -35.67 -29.19 26.40
N LEU A 37 -36.12 -27.94 26.33
CA LEU A 37 -36.03 -27.10 25.15
C LEU A 37 -34.54 -26.97 24.79
N LEU A 38 -34.09 -27.67 23.74
CA LEU A 38 -32.76 -27.48 23.18
C LEU A 38 -32.74 -26.10 22.52
N GLY A 39 -32.29 -25.11 23.29
CA GLY A 39 -31.99 -23.78 22.78
C GLY A 39 -30.88 -23.89 21.74
N VAL A 40 -31.22 -23.56 20.49
CA VAL A 40 -30.23 -23.31 19.44
C VAL A 40 -29.60 -21.96 19.76
N THR A 41 -28.52 -21.97 20.55
CA THR A 41 -27.65 -20.80 20.70
C THR A 41 -26.81 -20.68 19.43
N LEU A 42 -27.23 -19.78 18.54
CA LEU A 42 -26.47 -19.33 17.39
C LEU A 42 -25.22 -18.59 17.88
N LEU A 43 -24.11 -19.30 18.05
CA LEU A 43 -22.78 -18.72 18.26
C LEU A 43 -22.34 -18.08 16.93
N VAL A 44 -22.78 -16.85 16.69
CA VAL A 44 -22.16 -16.00 15.66
C VAL A 44 -20.83 -15.54 16.22
N ALA A 45 -19.77 -16.30 15.96
CA ALA A 45 -18.41 -15.83 16.14
C ALA A 45 -18.16 -14.73 15.11
N VAL A 46 -18.40 -13.48 15.51
CA VAL A 46 -17.96 -12.31 14.76
C VAL A 46 -16.44 -12.27 14.88
N VAL A 47 -15.75 -12.88 13.91
CA VAL A 47 -14.32 -12.68 13.72
C VAL A 47 -14.19 -11.28 13.12
N THR A 48 -13.99 -10.27 13.97
CA THR A 48 -13.49 -8.97 13.50
C THR A 48 -12.03 -9.16 13.13
N ALA A 49 -11.78 -9.62 11.90
CA ALA A 49 -10.50 -9.40 11.26
C ALA A 49 -10.37 -7.89 11.06
N ALA A 50 -9.70 -7.23 12.01
CA ALA A 50 -9.24 -5.86 11.86
C ALA A 50 -8.11 -5.85 10.81
N CYS A 51 -8.46 -6.04 9.55
CA CYS A 51 -7.61 -5.66 8.43
C CYS A 51 -7.73 -4.14 8.31
N GLY A 52 -6.92 -3.45 9.09
CA GLY A 52 -6.89 -1.99 9.17
C GLY A 52 -5.79 -1.50 10.09
N GLY A 53 -4.67 -2.22 10.16
CA GLY A 53 -3.44 -1.66 10.67
C GLY A 53 -2.86 -0.79 9.56
N SER A 54 -3.07 0.52 9.62
CA SER A 54 -2.03 1.42 9.16
C SER A 54 -0.78 1.04 9.97
N SER A 55 0.10 0.24 9.39
CA SER A 55 1.46 0.07 9.87
C SER A 55 2.07 1.47 9.85
N GLY A 56 1.91 2.20 10.95
CA GLY A 56 2.63 3.44 11.15
C GLY A 56 4.10 3.07 11.07
N ASP A 57 4.80 3.59 10.07
CA ASP A 57 6.24 3.46 10.00
C ASP A 57 6.81 3.98 11.31
N ALA A 58 7.60 3.17 12.01
CA ALA A 58 8.25 3.59 13.26
C ALA A 58 9.17 4.80 13.02
N ALA A 59 9.61 5.01 11.78
CA ALA A 59 10.36 6.17 11.32
C ALA A 59 9.50 7.43 11.07
N GLY A 60 8.18 7.33 11.09
CA GLY A 60 7.28 8.46 10.79
C GLY A 60 7.31 8.93 9.33
N CYS A 61 7.90 8.15 8.42
CA CYS A 61 8.01 8.51 7.01
C CYS A 61 6.64 8.41 6.30
N THR A 62 6.43 9.29 5.32
CA THR A 62 5.28 9.27 4.41
C THR A 62 5.75 8.97 3.00
N GLU A 63 5.08 8.04 2.34
CA GLU A 63 5.40 7.66 0.98
C GLU A 63 4.31 8.08 0.00
N LEU A 64 4.74 8.56 -1.16
CA LEU A 64 3.90 9.01 -2.25
C LEU A 64 4.40 8.43 -3.58
N ARG A 65 3.47 7.98 -4.42
CA ARG A 65 3.70 7.72 -5.83
C ARG A 65 3.13 8.84 -6.66
N GLU A 66 3.98 9.50 -7.44
CA GLU A 66 3.63 10.64 -8.28
C GLU A 66 3.52 10.18 -9.75
N PRO A 67 2.57 10.69 -10.56
CA PRO A 67 2.52 10.38 -11.98
C PRO A 67 3.80 10.88 -12.69
N PRO A 68 4.41 10.09 -13.59
CA PRO A 68 5.60 10.51 -14.31
C PRO A 68 5.31 11.74 -15.19
N ASP A 69 6.26 12.65 -15.29
CA ASP A 69 6.18 13.78 -16.20
C ASP A 69 6.30 13.27 -17.65
N PRO A 70 5.35 13.54 -18.55
CA PRO A 70 5.44 13.18 -19.97
C PRO A 70 6.65 13.81 -20.68
N ALA A 71 7.26 14.86 -20.12
CA ALA A 71 8.49 15.45 -20.63
C ALA A 71 9.76 14.66 -20.22
N SER A 72 9.60 13.52 -19.53
CA SER A 72 10.73 12.68 -19.07
C SER A 72 11.67 12.20 -20.17
N VAL A 73 11.19 12.13 -21.42
CA VAL A 73 12.00 11.72 -22.58
C VAL A 73 12.97 12.79 -23.06
N LEU A 74 12.93 14.00 -22.49
CA LEU A 74 13.72 15.13 -22.94
C LEU A 74 15.07 15.19 -22.21
N HIS A 75 16.15 15.22 -22.99
CA HIS A 75 17.45 15.58 -22.48
C HIS A 75 17.66 17.10 -22.54
N VAL A 76 18.18 17.69 -21.47
CA VAL A 76 18.52 19.11 -21.38
C VAL A 76 20.02 19.31 -21.25
N THR A 77 20.51 20.43 -21.78
CA THR A 77 21.93 20.82 -21.70
C THR A 77 22.21 21.78 -20.55
N ASP A 78 21.20 22.54 -20.14
CA ASP A 78 21.26 23.43 -18.98
C ASP A 78 20.43 22.79 -17.84
N PRO A 79 21.08 22.29 -16.77
CA PRO A 79 20.39 21.60 -15.68
C PRO A 79 19.47 22.51 -14.86
N ASP A 80 19.66 23.84 -14.92
CA ASP A 80 18.92 24.81 -14.09
C ASP A 80 17.73 25.42 -14.85
N ALA A 81 17.61 25.14 -16.14
CA ALA A 81 16.56 25.72 -17.01
C ALA A 81 15.23 24.95 -17.00
N VAL A 82 15.09 23.92 -16.15
CA VAL A 82 13.91 23.04 -16.11
C VAL A 82 13.06 23.34 -14.89
N THR A 83 11.76 23.50 -15.12
CA THR A 83 10.76 23.53 -14.04
C THR A 83 10.13 22.14 -13.91
N TYR A 84 10.20 21.56 -12.72
CA TYR A 84 9.63 20.25 -12.43
C TYR A 84 8.22 20.36 -11.84
N ARG A 85 7.43 19.30 -12.01
CA ARG A 85 6.07 19.21 -11.46
C ARG A 85 6.04 18.91 -9.97
N THR A 86 7.13 18.34 -9.46
CA THR A 86 7.26 17.89 -8.08
C THR A 86 8.62 18.33 -7.54
N ASP A 87 8.69 18.49 -6.22
CA ASP A 87 9.87 18.98 -5.52
C ASP A 87 10.14 18.10 -4.27
N PRO A 88 11.32 17.46 -4.14
CA PRO A 88 12.27 17.20 -5.23
C PRO A 88 11.63 16.44 -6.39
N PRO A 89 12.19 16.51 -7.61
CA PRO A 89 11.61 15.87 -8.78
C PRO A 89 11.71 14.35 -8.69
N THR A 90 10.63 13.66 -9.07
CA THR A 90 10.61 12.19 -9.18
C THR A 90 10.63 11.67 -10.63
N SER A 91 10.55 12.58 -11.60
CA SER A 91 10.61 12.33 -13.05
C SER A 91 10.74 13.68 -13.79
N GLY A 92 10.96 13.65 -15.10
CA GLY A 92 11.03 14.85 -15.95
C GLY A 92 12.27 14.93 -16.83
N PRO A 93 12.46 16.07 -17.52
CA PRO A 93 13.64 16.30 -18.33
C PRO A 93 14.91 16.19 -17.50
N HIS A 94 16.00 15.68 -18.07
CA HIS A 94 17.22 15.42 -17.31
C HIS A 94 18.47 15.60 -18.19
N VAL A 95 19.64 15.64 -17.56
CA VAL A 95 20.90 15.82 -18.30
C VAL A 95 21.39 14.52 -18.94
N GLY A 96 21.89 14.58 -20.16
CA GLY A 96 22.44 13.42 -20.89
C GLY A 96 23.87 13.00 -20.49
N VAL A 97 24.27 13.24 -19.23
CA VAL A 97 25.60 12.91 -18.70
C VAL A 97 25.56 11.63 -17.85
N ALA A 98 26.70 11.18 -17.32
CA ALA A 98 26.71 10.05 -16.39
C ALA A 98 25.90 10.37 -15.11
N ALA A 99 25.15 9.40 -14.60
CA ALA A 99 24.42 9.55 -13.34
C ALA A 99 25.41 9.66 -12.16
N PRO A 100 25.12 10.51 -11.15
CA PRO A 100 25.88 10.55 -9.91
C PRO A 100 25.71 9.24 -9.13
N ARG A 101 26.68 8.91 -8.28
CA ARG A 101 26.71 7.67 -7.48
C ARG A 101 27.33 7.91 -6.11
N GLY A 102 26.85 7.20 -5.09
CA GLY A 102 27.38 7.27 -3.74
C GLY A 102 27.20 8.65 -3.10
N ILE A 103 28.12 9.03 -2.22
CA ILE A 103 28.03 10.25 -1.41
C ILE A 103 28.43 11.48 -2.24
N GLN A 104 27.61 12.52 -2.19
CA GLN A 104 27.84 13.82 -2.82
C GLN A 104 28.11 14.86 -1.74
N SER A 105 29.14 15.69 -1.94
CA SER A 105 29.52 16.75 -1.00
C SER A 105 28.75 18.07 -1.19
N ALA A 106 27.84 18.12 -2.16
CA ALA A 106 27.09 19.33 -2.52
C ALA A 106 25.69 18.98 -3.02
N PRO A 107 24.73 19.92 -2.96
CA PRO A 107 23.41 19.72 -3.53
C PRO A 107 23.46 19.36 -5.02
N LEU A 108 22.59 18.43 -5.42
CA LEU A 108 22.44 18.02 -6.81
C LEU A 108 21.45 18.93 -7.53
N PRO A 109 21.80 19.49 -8.70
CA PRO A 109 20.83 20.18 -9.54
C PRO A 109 19.65 19.24 -9.88
N PRO A 110 18.39 19.73 -9.91
CA PRO A 110 17.21 18.89 -10.15
C PRO A 110 17.32 17.99 -11.40
N ALA A 111 17.87 18.49 -12.51
CA ALA A 111 18.07 17.68 -13.73
C ALA A 111 19.10 16.56 -13.58
N VAL A 112 20.06 16.71 -12.67
CA VAL A 112 21.04 15.67 -12.31
C VAL A 112 20.38 14.64 -11.40
N GLN A 113 19.51 15.07 -10.48
CA GLN A 113 18.72 14.15 -9.65
C GLN A 113 17.87 13.24 -10.55
N VAL A 114 17.12 13.79 -11.50
CA VAL A 114 16.29 12.98 -12.41
C VAL A 114 17.12 12.06 -13.30
N ARG A 115 18.35 12.45 -13.67
CA ARG A 115 19.27 11.56 -14.38
C ARG A 115 19.67 10.33 -13.55
N ALA A 116 19.86 10.48 -12.23
CA ALA A 116 20.02 9.34 -11.33
C ALA A 116 18.74 8.49 -11.30
N LEU A 117 17.57 9.10 -11.16
CA LEU A 117 16.32 8.35 -11.12
C LEU A 117 16.06 7.55 -12.41
N GLU A 118 16.42 8.10 -13.57
CA GLU A 118 16.32 7.45 -14.88
C GLU A 118 17.25 6.24 -15.00
N ALA A 119 18.45 6.32 -14.42
CA ALA A 119 19.41 5.21 -14.40
C ALA A 119 19.12 4.16 -13.29
N GLY A 120 18.06 4.39 -12.51
CA GLY A 120 17.55 3.46 -11.51
C GLY A 120 18.09 3.70 -10.11
N GLU A 121 18.89 4.74 -9.90
CA GLU A 121 19.38 5.13 -8.59
C GLU A 121 18.27 5.76 -7.71
N ILE A 122 18.42 5.61 -6.40
CA ILE A 122 17.63 6.25 -5.36
C ILE A 122 18.45 7.43 -4.84
N VAL A 123 17.86 8.63 -4.86
CA VAL A 123 18.50 9.84 -4.33
C VAL A 123 17.95 10.13 -2.94
N VAL A 124 18.77 10.01 -1.92
CA VAL A 124 18.49 10.37 -0.52
C VAL A 124 19.08 11.74 -0.24
N GLN A 125 18.22 12.72 0.03
CA GLN A 125 18.60 14.09 0.34
C GLN A 125 18.24 14.47 1.78
N TYR A 126 19.10 15.26 2.42
CA TYR A 126 18.91 15.75 3.78
C TYR A 126 19.21 17.24 3.91
N THR A 127 18.51 17.91 4.83
CA THR A 127 18.73 19.33 5.20
C THR A 127 19.72 19.46 6.36
N ASP A 128 20.06 20.69 6.73
CA ASP A 128 20.89 21.01 7.90
C ASP A 128 20.21 20.74 9.25
N GLU A 129 18.92 20.41 9.25
CA GLU A 129 18.18 19.95 10.43
C GLU A 129 18.59 18.53 10.86
N VAL A 130 19.18 17.74 9.96
CA VAL A 130 19.61 16.36 10.24
C VAL A 130 20.97 16.35 10.93
N ASP A 131 21.06 15.71 12.09
CA ASP A 131 22.29 15.66 12.87
C ASP A 131 23.38 14.80 12.21
N ALA A 132 24.64 15.06 12.58
CA ALA A 132 25.79 14.40 11.97
C ALA A 132 25.78 12.87 12.13
N THR A 133 25.28 12.34 13.25
CA THR A 133 25.22 10.88 13.45
C THR A 133 24.16 10.24 12.54
N THR A 134 23.05 10.94 12.30
CA THR A 134 22.08 10.51 11.29
C THR A 134 22.66 10.61 9.88
N VAL A 135 23.37 11.69 9.53
CA VAL A 135 24.05 11.80 8.22
C VAL A 135 25.04 10.66 8.00
N GLU A 136 25.88 10.33 8.98
CA GLU A 136 26.81 9.19 8.92
C GLU A 136 26.06 7.86 8.67
N ALA A 137 24.89 7.67 9.28
CA ALA A 137 24.07 6.48 9.05
C ALA A 137 23.46 6.43 7.64
N LEU A 138 23.10 7.58 7.07
CA LEU A 138 22.64 7.66 5.68
C LEU A 138 23.78 7.38 4.71
N GLU A 139 24.95 7.97 4.94
CA GLU A 139 26.14 7.75 4.11
C GLU A 139 26.56 6.28 4.13
N ALA A 140 26.47 5.61 5.28
CA ALA A 140 26.74 4.18 5.40
C ALA A 140 25.81 3.29 4.55
N LEU A 141 24.65 3.79 4.09
CA LEU A 141 23.78 3.03 3.18
C LEU A 141 24.46 2.73 1.84
N VAL A 142 25.39 3.58 1.38
CA VAL A 142 26.09 3.34 0.11
C VAL A 142 26.98 2.09 0.18
N ASP A 143 27.37 1.66 1.38
CA ASP A 143 28.10 0.43 1.60
C ASP A 143 27.14 -0.76 1.47
N GLY A 144 27.08 -1.34 0.27
CA GLY A 144 26.21 -2.49 -0.05
C GLY A 144 25.02 -2.14 -0.95
N HIS A 145 24.84 -0.86 -1.29
CA HIS A 145 23.82 -0.38 -2.21
C HIS A 145 24.44 0.54 -3.28
N ASP A 146 24.88 -0.05 -4.39
CA ASP A 146 25.46 0.68 -5.54
C ASP A 146 24.46 1.59 -6.26
N ASP A 147 23.17 1.46 -5.92
CA ASP A 147 22.02 2.21 -6.44
C ASP A 147 21.60 3.37 -5.54
N ILE A 148 22.30 3.67 -4.44
CA ILE A 148 21.98 4.81 -3.57
C ILE A 148 22.93 5.98 -3.80
N VAL A 149 22.36 7.17 -3.93
CA VAL A 149 23.04 8.46 -3.94
C VAL A 149 22.62 9.23 -2.69
N VAL A 150 23.58 9.72 -1.90
CA VAL A 150 23.32 10.52 -0.71
C VAL A 150 23.86 11.92 -0.94
N ALA A 151 23.05 12.95 -0.73
CA ALA A 151 23.47 14.35 -0.96
C ALA A 151 22.81 15.32 0.05
N PRO A 152 23.50 16.40 0.45
CA PRO A 152 22.84 17.49 1.17
C PRO A 152 21.87 18.23 0.24
N ALA A 153 20.91 18.95 0.80
CA ALA A 153 20.01 19.84 0.07
C ALA A 153 19.75 21.13 0.86
N ASP A 154 19.70 22.26 0.16
CA ASP A 154 19.49 23.58 0.78
C ASP A 154 18.05 23.76 1.29
N ALA A 155 17.08 23.11 0.64
CA ALA A 155 15.67 23.14 1.02
C ALA A 155 14.98 21.85 0.57
N LEU A 156 14.09 21.33 1.42
CA LEU A 156 13.27 20.15 1.15
C LEU A 156 11.89 20.32 1.82
N PRO A 157 10.84 19.61 1.35
CA PRO A 157 9.53 19.60 1.99
C PRO A 157 9.50 18.86 3.35
N ALA A 158 10.58 18.13 3.68
CA ALA A 158 10.80 17.48 4.96
C ALA A 158 12.32 17.40 5.21
N PRO A 159 12.77 17.23 6.48
CA PRO A 159 14.20 17.20 6.80
C PRO A 159 15.01 16.16 6.01
N LEU A 160 14.38 15.03 5.67
CA LEU A 160 14.93 14.00 4.81
C LEU A 160 13.92 13.59 3.73
N VAL A 161 14.39 13.47 2.49
CA VAL A 161 13.58 13.00 1.36
C VAL A 161 14.38 12.00 0.54
N ALA A 162 13.81 10.81 0.30
CA ALA A 162 14.32 9.87 -0.69
C ALA A 162 13.42 9.85 -1.94
N THR A 163 14.02 9.89 -3.11
CA THR A 163 13.30 9.82 -4.39
C THR A 163 13.81 8.64 -5.23
N ALA A 164 12.88 7.91 -5.83
CA ALA A 164 13.11 6.97 -6.92
C ALA A 164 12.20 7.37 -8.10
N TRP A 165 12.32 6.74 -9.27
CA TRP A 165 11.46 7.08 -10.41
C TRP A 165 9.97 7.00 -10.05
N SER A 166 9.26 8.14 -10.10
CA SER A 166 7.85 8.29 -9.70
C SER A 166 7.52 8.02 -8.21
N TRP A 167 8.52 7.87 -7.35
CA TRP A 167 8.32 7.60 -5.91
C TRP A 167 9.04 8.62 -5.03
N LYS A 168 8.40 8.98 -3.93
CA LYS A 168 8.93 9.90 -2.92
C LYS A 168 8.66 9.37 -1.52
N LEU A 169 9.67 9.40 -0.66
CA LEU A 169 9.57 9.12 0.75
C LEU A 169 10.05 10.35 1.52
N THR A 170 9.18 10.95 2.32
CA THR A 170 9.49 12.11 3.18
C THR A 170 9.55 11.66 4.63
N CYS A 171 10.64 11.95 5.33
CA CYS A 171 10.86 11.52 6.70
C CYS A 171 11.17 12.71 7.63
N PRO A 172 10.71 12.67 8.90
CA PRO A 172 11.15 13.61 9.91
C PRO A 172 12.60 13.34 10.34
N VAL A 173 13.18 14.24 11.14
CA VAL A 173 14.42 13.96 11.87
C VAL A 173 14.14 12.86 12.92
N PRO A 174 15.01 11.84 13.06
CA PRO A 174 14.85 10.85 14.11
C PRO A 174 15.17 11.45 15.49
N ASP A 175 14.26 11.27 16.45
CA ASP A 175 14.40 11.85 17.80
C ASP A 175 15.37 11.05 18.71
N ASP A 176 15.64 9.79 18.39
CA ASP A 176 16.53 8.89 19.14
C ASP A 176 17.16 7.79 18.26
N ASP A 177 18.03 6.96 18.85
CA ASP A 177 18.72 5.87 18.15
C ASP A 177 17.77 4.80 17.59
N SER A 178 16.63 4.56 18.24
CA SER A 178 15.62 3.62 17.76
C SER A 178 14.90 4.16 16.53
N ALA A 179 14.55 5.46 16.55
CA ALA A 179 13.98 6.14 15.39
C ALA A 179 14.96 6.20 14.22
N ARG A 180 16.25 6.43 14.50
CA ARG A 180 17.31 6.41 13.46
C ARG A 180 17.46 5.02 12.84
N THR A 181 17.44 3.98 13.65
CA THR A 181 17.47 2.58 13.15
C THR A 181 16.26 2.31 12.27
N ALA A 182 15.06 2.68 12.71
CA ALA A 182 13.84 2.53 11.92
C ALA A 182 13.89 3.33 10.61
N LEU A 183 14.47 4.52 10.60
CA LEU A 183 14.67 5.34 9.40
C LEU A 183 15.56 4.63 8.38
N VAL A 184 16.70 4.08 8.81
CA VAL A 184 17.62 3.33 7.95
C VAL A 184 16.93 2.09 7.37
N GLU A 185 16.26 1.30 8.21
CA GLU A 185 15.49 0.13 7.75
C GLU A 185 14.41 0.53 6.74
N ARG A 186 13.77 1.68 6.97
CA ARG A 186 12.71 2.18 6.10
C ARG A 186 13.22 2.64 4.73
N LEU A 187 14.42 3.23 4.69
CA LEU A 187 15.10 3.62 3.45
C LEU A 187 15.53 2.38 2.66
N VAL A 188 16.10 1.37 3.31
CA VAL A 188 16.44 0.09 2.65
C VAL A 188 15.20 -0.57 2.05
N ALA A 189 14.10 -0.66 2.81
CA ALA A 189 12.84 -1.22 2.32
C ALA A 189 12.24 -0.40 1.16
N PHE A 190 12.44 0.93 1.17
CA PHE A 190 12.05 1.79 0.06
C PHE A 190 12.81 1.43 -1.20
N THR A 191 14.14 1.37 -1.12
CA THR A 191 15.07 1.02 -2.21
C THR A 191 14.72 -0.33 -2.84
N GLU A 192 14.61 -1.38 -2.03
CA GLU A 192 14.32 -2.75 -2.52
C GLU A 192 13.00 -2.82 -3.29
N ARG A 193 11.96 -2.15 -2.77
CA ARG A 193 10.65 -2.16 -3.39
C ARG A 193 10.61 -1.35 -4.68
N THR A 194 11.29 -0.20 -4.74
CA THR A 194 11.31 0.62 -5.95
C THR A 194 12.15 -0.01 -7.06
N ALA A 195 13.23 -0.73 -6.70
CA ALA A 195 14.01 -1.53 -7.65
C ALA A 195 13.17 -2.67 -8.28
N ALA A 196 12.25 -3.26 -7.50
CA ALA A 196 11.36 -4.34 -7.97
C ALA A 196 10.19 -3.85 -8.85
N ALA A 197 9.99 -2.54 -8.97
CA ALA A 197 8.92 -1.93 -9.76
C ALA A 197 9.46 -1.12 -10.95
N PRO A 198 10.26 -1.72 -11.86
CA PRO A 198 10.73 -1.00 -13.04
C PRO A 198 9.51 -0.58 -13.86
N GLY A 199 9.53 0.67 -14.33
CA GLY A 199 8.42 1.34 -15.02
C GLY A 199 7.66 0.40 -15.95
N THR A 200 6.46 0.01 -15.53
CA THR A 200 5.49 -0.63 -16.42
C THR A 200 4.92 0.47 -17.31
N ASP A 201 5.70 0.85 -18.31
CA ASP A 201 5.26 1.65 -19.47
C ASP A 201 4.78 0.70 -20.58
#